data_AF-A0A3D4KVA4-F1
#
_entry.id   AF-A0A3D4KVA4-F1
#
_cell.length_a   1.000
_cell.length_b   1.000
_cell.length_c   1.000
_cell.angle_alpha   90.00
_cell.angle_beta   90.00
_cell.angle_gamma   90.00
#
_symmetry.space_group_name_H-M   'P 1'
#
loop_
_entity.id
_entity.type
_entity.pdbx_description
1 polymer ?
#
loop_
_entity_poly.entity_id
_entity_poly.type
_entity_poly.pdbx_seq_one_letter_code
_entity_poly.pdbx_strand_id
1 'polypeptide(L)'
;MEDRNHTEEKDERAEEQARKAKEARKSVSRRMIIYMVITLSFFLSLVGTGTSGHFTVRSWIDSFIISTSVSMLMGFVIPVRYIVEKVCAKYDLQEGDLNTRLVESLIVDLLFTPLMTFLMILYAYVVATMNGAKLMPLITMYLSSLLSCFPVGFILIFLLMPLFRKFILSHTDIGE
;
A
#
# COMPACT_ATOMS: atom_id res chain seq x y z
N MET A 1 51.16 3.25 -16.12
CA MET A 1 50.43 4.05 -15.12
C MET A 1 49.14 4.63 -15.68
N GLU A 2 49.01 4.82 -17.01
CA GLU A 2 47.79 5.31 -17.68
C GLU A 2 46.55 4.40 -17.58
N ASP A 3 46.70 3.07 -17.61
CA ASP A 3 45.55 2.14 -17.61
C ASP A 3 44.73 2.12 -16.30
N ARG A 4 45.32 2.52 -15.17
CA ARG A 4 44.59 2.53 -13.88
C ARG A 4 43.57 3.67 -13.80
N ASN A 5 43.91 4.83 -14.36
CA ASN A 5 43.02 6.01 -14.37
C ASN A 5 41.73 5.76 -15.15
N HIS A 6 41.80 5.00 -16.26
CA HIS A 6 40.63 4.73 -17.09
C HIS A 6 39.66 3.72 -16.48
N THR A 7 40.14 2.89 -15.55
CA THR A 7 39.33 1.89 -14.85
C THR A 7 38.63 2.55 -13.65
N GLU A 8 39.35 3.38 -12.88
CA GLU A 8 38.77 4.15 -11.77
C GLU A 8 37.66 5.11 -12.24
N GLU A 9 37.84 5.80 -13.37
CA GLU A 9 36.82 6.73 -13.89
C GLU A 9 35.55 6.01 -14.39
N LYS A 10 35.67 4.78 -14.89
CA LYS A 10 34.51 3.97 -15.29
C LYS A 10 33.75 3.44 -14.09
N ASP A 11 34.48 3.01 -13.05
CA ASP A 11 33.89 2.48 -11.82
C ASP A 11 33.16 3.60 -11.05
N GLU A 12 33.74 4.81 -10.96
CA GLU A 12 33.06 5.97 -10.34
C GLU A 12 31.76 6.34 -11.07
N ARG A 13 31.77 6.34 -12.42
CA ARG A 13 30.56 6.61 -13.22
C ARG A 13 29.50 5.51 -13.05
N ALA A 14 29.91 4.25 -12.95
CA ALA A 14 29.00 3.13 -12.72
C ALA A 14 28.37 3.18 -11.32
N GLU A 15 29.15 3.51 -10.28
CA GLU A 15 28.64 3.71 -8.92
C GLU A 15 27.70 4.90 -8.82
N GLU A 16 28.01 6.02 -9.48
CA GLU A 16 27.14 7.20 -9.49
C GLU A 16 25.81 6.92 -10.21
N GLN A 17 25.85 6.20 -11.33
CA GLN A 17 24.65 5.74 -12.03
C GLN A 17 23.82 4.77 -11.19
N ALA A 18 24.46 3.82 -10.50
CA ALA A 18 23.79 2.90 -9.59
C ALA A 18 23.14 3.63 -8.40
N ARG A 19 23.79 4.66 -7.87
CA ARG A 19 23.25 5.49 -6.78
C ARG A 19 22.02 6.28 -7.23
N LYS A 20 22.11 6.97 -8.37
CA LYS A 20 20.99 7.71 -8.98
C LYS A 20 19.81 6.79 -9.30
N ALA A 21 20.08 5.60 -9.86
CA ALA A 21 19.05 4.60 -10.13
C ALA A 21 18.36 4.10 -8.84
N LYS A 22 19.13 3.89 -7.76
CA LYS A 22 18.61 3.45 -6.46
C LYS A 22 17.73 4.51 -5.80
N GLU A 23 18.13 5.79 -5.88
CA GLU A 23 17.35 6.92 -5.37
C GLU A 23 16.06 7.13 -6.17
N ALA A 24 16.12 7.05 -7.49
CA ALA A 24 14.96 7.12 -8.38
C ALA A 24 13.97 5.98 -8.11
N ARG A 25 14.45 4.74 -7.96
CA ARG A 25 13.59 3.59 -7.61
C ARG A 25 12.92 3.77 -6.25
N LYS A 26 13.57 4.40 -5.27
CA LYS A 26 12.98 4.66 -3.94
C LYS A 26 11.90 5.74 -4.00
N SER A 27 12.12 6.82 -4.75
CA SER A 27 11.15 7.91 -4.88
C SER A 27 9.90 7.48 -5.66
N VAL A 28 10.07 6.71 -6.74
CA VAL A 28 8.97 6.09 -7.52
C VAL A 28 8.12 5.19 -6.65
N SER A 29 8.75 4.28 -5.90
CA SER A 29 8.04 3.36 -5.01
C SER A 29 7.25 4.09 -3.91
N ARG A 30 7.83 5.16 -3.34
CA ARG A 30 7.14 5.97 -2.32
C ARG A 30 5.91 6.68 -2.90
N ARG A 31 6.05 7.29 -4.08
CA ARG A 31 4.91 7.93 -4.78
C ARG A 31 3.82 6.91 -5.11
N MET A 32 4.21 5.70 -5.53
CA MET A 32 3.28 4.61 -5.82
C MET A 32 2.44 4.21 -4.61
N ILE A 33 3.08 4.03 -3.45
CA ILE A 33 2.36 3.69 -2.22
C ILE A 33 1.39 4.81 -1.83
N ILE A 34 1.81 6.08 -1.92
CA ILE A 34 0.95 7.22 -1.57
C ILE A 34 -0.30 7.27 -2.45
N TYR A 35 -0.15 7.21 -3.78
CA TYR A 35 -1.30 7.24 -4.69
C TYR A 35 -2.22 6.03 -4.48
N MET A 36 -1.64 4.84 -4.32
CA MET A 36 -2.38 3.61 -4.09
C MET A 36 -3.18 3.69 -2.78
N VAL A 37 -2.56 4.17 -1.70
CA VAL A 37 -3.21 4.34 -0.39
C VAL A 37 -4.38 5.32 -0.47
N ILE A 38 -4.19 6.48 -1.11
CA ILE A 38 -5.24 7.50 -1.23
C ILE A 38 -6.44 6.94 -2.01
N THR A 39 -6.18 6.28 -3.14
CA THR A 39 -7.25 5.75 -3.99
C THR A 39 -7.96 4.57 -3.34
N LEU A 40 -7.24 3.66 -2.68
CA LEU A 40 -7.85 2.57 -1.90
C LEU A 40 -8.72 3.15 -0.77
N SER A 41 -8.21 4.14 -0.04
CA SER A 41 -8.94 4.79 1.06
C SER A 41 -10.24 5.44 0.55
N PHE A 42 -10.20 6.07 -0.62
CA PHE A 42 -11.38 6.64 -1.28
C PHE A 42 -12.44 5.57 -1.57
N PHE A 43 -12.09 4.52 -2.30
CA PHE A 43 -13.05 3.48 -2.67
C PHE A 43 -13.55 2.66 -1.47
N LEU A 44 -12.67 2.32 -0.53
CA LEU A 44 -13.06 1.59 0.69
C LEU A 44 -13.98 2.43 1.58
N SER A 45 -13.74 3.75 1.69
CA SER A 45 -14.65 4.63 2.44
C SER A 45 -16.03 4.73 1.78
N LEU A 46 -16.09 4.71 0.44
CA LEU A 46 -17.34 4.66 -0.34
C LEU A 46 -18.09 3.34 -0.12
N VAL A 47 -17.40 2.20 -0.19
CA VAL A 47 -18.01 0.88 0.05
C VAL A 47 -18.47 0.75 1.51
N GLY A 48 -17.66 1.19 2.48
CA GLY A 48 -18.00 1.12 3.90
C GLY A 48 -19.21 1.98 4.27
N THR A 49 -19.30 3.20 3.75
CA THR A 49 -20.47 4.05 3.98
C THR A 49 -21.70 3.59 3.20
N GLY A 50 -21.53 3.11 1.96
CA GLY A 50 -22.63 2.57 1.16
C GLY A 50 -23.26 1.30 1.76
N THR A 51 -22.44 0.42 2.35
CA THR A 51 -22.92 -0.82 3.00
C THR A 51 -23.54 -0.57 4.37
N SER A 52 -23.26 0.56 5.01
CA SER A 52 -23.81 0.93 6.34
C SER A 52 -25.28 1.39 6.31
N GLY A 53 -25.88 1.60 5.13
CA GLY A 53 -27.27 2.05 4.97
C GLY A 53 -27.55 3.51 5.34
N HIS A 54 -26.60 4.21 5.97
CA HIS A 54 -26.70 5.62 6.34
C HIS A 54 -25.70 6.48 5.55
N PHE A 55 -25.93 6.61 4.24
CA PHE A 55 -25.07 7.42 3.38
C PHE A 55 -25.29 8.92 3.65
N THR A 56 -24.43 9.50 4.48
CA THR A 56 -24.34 10.95 4.64
C THR A 56 -22.97 11.42 4.16
N VAL A 57 -22.95 12.47 3.32
CA VAL A 57 -21.72 13.02 2.75
C VAL A 57 -20.70 13.38 3.83
N ARG A 58 -21.18 13.89 4.98
CA ARG A 58 -20.35 14.23 6.13
C ARG A 58 -19.67 13.01 6.75
N SER A 59 -20.42 11.93 6.99
CA SER A 59 -19.85 10.67 7.51
C SER A 59 -18.87 10.03 6.54
N TRP A 60 -19.08 10.18 5.24
CA TRP A 60 -18.15 9.70 4.22
C TRP A 60 -16.82 10.48 4.24
N ILE A 61 -16.87 11.82 4.31
CA ILE A 61 -15.66 12.65 4.40
C ILE A 61 -14.86 12.31 5.66
N ASP A 62 -15.50 12.20 6.82
CA ASP A 62 -14.83 11.85 8.07
C ASP A 62 -14.18 10.45 7.96
N SER A 63 -14.89 9.48 7.39
CA SER A 63 -14.37 8.13 7.15
C SER A 63 -13.18 8.13 6.18
N PHE A 64 -13.23 8.96 5.13
CA PHE A 64 -12.15 9.10 4.17
C PHE A 64 -10.90 9.74 4.78
N ILE A 65 -11.06 10.79 5.58
CA ILE A 65 -9.93 11.48 6.25
C ILE A 65 -9.26 10.52 7.25
N ILE A 66 -10.04 9.83 8.07
CA ILE A 66 -9.51 8.87 9.06
C ILE A 66 -8.81 7.72 8.33
N SER A 67 -9.46 7.15 7.30
CA SER A 67 -8.90 6.07 6.47
C SER A 67 -7.57 6.46 5.83
N THR A 68 -7.53 7.63 5.20
CA THR A 68 -6.33 8.14 4.54
C THR A 68 -5.22 8.41 5.55
N SER A 69 -5.55 8.99 6.72
CA SER A 69 -4.57 9.31 7.76
C SER A 69 -3.94 8.05 8.35
N VAL A 70 -4.74 7.05 8.72
CA VAL A 70 -4.24 5.78 9.28
C VAL A 70 -3.42 5.02 8.24
N SER A 71 -3.89 4.97 6.99
CA SER A 71 -3.18 4.29 5.91
C SER A 71 -1.85 4.97 5.58
N MET A 72 -1.77 6.30 5.66
CA MET A 72 -0.55 7.06 5.44
C MET A 72 0.48 6.82 6.55
N LEU A 73 0.05 6.78 7.81
CA LEU A 73 0.90 6.40 8.95
C LEU A 73 1.44 4.98 8.77
N MET A 74 0.58 4.05 8.35
CA MET A 74 0.95 2.65 8.11
C MET A 74 1.92 2.47 6.95
N GLY A 75 1.76 3.24 5.87
CA GLY A 75 2.71 3.28 4.76
C GLY A 75 4.10 3.79 5.14
N PHE A 76 4.21 4.53 6.25
CA PHE A 76 5.50 4.95 6.82
C PHE A 76 6.09 3.90 7.77
N VAL A 77 5.24 3.24 8.58
CA VAL A 77 5.67 2.25 9.59
C VAL A 77 6.07 0.91 8.95
N ILE A 78 5.39 0.47 7.90
CA ILE A 78 5.58 -0.86 7.33
C ILE A 78 6.50 -0.78 6.10
N PRO A 79 7.71 -1.39 6.13
CA PRO A 79 8.60 -1.44 4.98
C PRO A 79 8.14 -2.53 3.98
N VAL A 80 6.96 -2.31 3.39
CA VAL A 80 6.27 -3.24 2.47
C VAL A 80 7.19 -3.77 1.39
N ARG A 81 7.93 -2.85 0.78
CA ARG A 81 8.84 -3.14 -0.32
C ARG A 81 9.89 -4.18 0.05
N TYR A 82 10.45 -4.06 1.25
CA TYR A 82 11.46 -5.00 1.74
C TYR A 82 10.87 -6.41 1.91
N ILE A 83 9.62 -6.51 2.37
CA ILE A 83 8.96 -7.81 2.56
C ILE A 83 8.63 -8.43 1.20
N VAL A 84 8.06 -7.64 0.28
CA VAL A 84 7.74 -8.09 -1.07
C VAL A 84 8.99 -8.53 -1.82
N GLU A 85 10.05 -7.71 -1.86
CA GLU A 85 11.31 -8.04 -2.53
C GLU A 85 11.94 -9.33 -1.98
N LYS A 86 11.90 -9.53 -0.66
CA LYS A 86 12.39 -10.77 -0.04
C LYS A 86 11.60 -12.00 -0.44
N VAL A 87 10.28 -11.89 -0.54
CA VAL A 87 9.43 -13.00 -0.93
C VAL A 87 9.60 -13.28 -2.42
N CYS A 88 9.57 -12.25 -3.28
CA CYS A 88 9.81 -12.41 -4.72
C CYS A 88 11.19 -13.01 -5.02
N ALA A 89 12.24 -12.59 -4.30
CA ALA A 89 13.59 -13.17 -4.44
C ALA A 89 13.65 -14.63 -3.98
N LYS A 90 12.85 -15.03 -2.98
CA LYS A 90 12.79 -16.42 -2.50
C LYS A 90 12.06 -17.35 -3.48
N TYR A 91 11.12 -16.83 -4.26
CA TYR A 91 10.30 -17.58 -5.21
C TYR A 91 10.74 -17.39 -6.68
N ASP A 92 11.88 -16.72 -6.91
CA ASP A 92 12.44 -16.45 -8.26
C ASP A 92 11.41 -15.80 -9.22
N LEU A 93 10.60 -14.90 -8.67
CA LEU A 93 9.50 -14.26 -9.38
C LEU A 93 10.00 -13.04 -10.17
N GLN A 94 9.84 -13.06 -11.49
CA GLN A 94 10.26 -11.95 -12.36
C GLN A 94 9.32 -10.74 -12.24
N GLU A 95 9.91 -9.54 -12.19
CA GLU A 95 9.15 -8.28 -12.20
C GLU A 95 8.33 -8.16 -13.51
N GLY A 96 7.00 -8.06 -13.38
CA GLY A 96 6.09 -7.85 -14.51
C GLY A 96 5.21 -9.05 -14.87
N ASP A 97 5.53 -10.24 -14.35
CA ASP A 97 4.70 -11.42 -14.58
C ASP A 97 3.37 -11.37 -13.79
N LEU A 98 2.31 -11.98 -14.31
CA LEU A 98 0.98 -11.96 -13.68
C LEU A 98 0.99 -12.67 -12.32
N ASN A 99 1.77 -13.75 -12.20
CA ASN A 99 1.92 -14.50 -10.95
C ASN A 99 2.63 -13.65 -9.89
N THR A 100 3.72 -12.97 -10.28
CA THR A 100 4.42 -12.01 -9.41
C THR A 100 3.46 -10.96 -8.89
N ARG A 101 2.64 -10.37 -9.77
CA ARG A 101 1.66 -9.34 -9.38
C ARG A 101 0.60 -9.86 -8.41
N LEU A 102 0.15 -11.10 -8.60
CA LEU A 102 -0.84 -11.72 -7.72
C LEU A 102 -0.25 -11.93 -6.32
N VAL A 103 0.98 -12.43 -6.24
CA VAL A 103 1.71 -12.62 -4.99
C VAL A 103 2.02 -11.29 -4.31
N GLU A 104 2.49 -10.28 -5.06
CA GLU A 104 2.72 -8.91 -4.56
C GLU A 104 1.44 -8.34 -3.94
N SER A 105 0.33 -8.41 -4.69
CA SER A 105 -0.97 -7.90 -4.23
C SER A 105 -1.45 -8.63 -2.98
N LEU A 106 -1.29 -9.96 -2.94
CA LEU A 106 -1.69 -10.79 -1.81
C LEU A 106 -0.86 -10.48 -0.56
N ILE A 107 0.46 -10.33 -0.68
CA ILE A 107 1.34 -9.99 0.45
C ILE A 107 0.96 -8.62 1.01
N VAL A 108 0.75 -7.63 0.14
CA VAL A 108 0.35 -6.28 0.57
C VAL A 108 -0.98 -6.33 1.28
N ASP A 109 -1.99 -6.98 0.71
CA ASP A 109 -3.32 -7.08 1.31
C ASP A 109 -3.29 -7.85 2.65
N LEU A 110 -2.54 -8.95 2.73
CA LEU A 110 -2.37 -9.74 3.95
C LEU A 110 -1.64 -8.99 5.07
N LEU A 111 -0.75 -8.05 4.75
CA LEU A 111 -0.06 -7.25 5.75
C LEU A 111 -0.86 -6.02 6.18
N PHE A 112 -1.44 -5.29 5.22
CA PHE A 112 -2.14 -4.05 5.50
C PHE A 112 -3.54 -4.28 6.01
N THR A 113 -4.33 -5.11 5.35
CA THR A 113 -5.77 -5.22 5.62
C THR A 113 -6.08 -5.69 7.05
N PRO A 114 -5.44 -6.72 7.63
CA PRO A 114 -5.69 -7.08 9.03
C PRO A 114 -5.25 -6.00 10.01
N LEU A 115 -4.08 -5.40 9.81
CA LEU A 115 -3.57 -4.38 10.72
C LEU A 115 -4.40 -3.09 10.65
N MET A 116 -4.77 -2.65 9.45
CA MET A 116 -5.67 -1.51 9.22
C MET A 116 -7.06 -1.74 9.81
N THR A 117 -7.65 -2.91 9.54
CA THR A 117 -8.98 -3.28 10.04
C THR A 117 -8.99 -3.32 11.57
N PHE A 118 -7.92 -3.85 12.17
CA PHE A 118 -7.76 -3.88 13.62
C PHE A 118 -7.71 -2.47 14.21
N LEU A 119 -6.87 -1.58 13.66
CA LEU A 119 -6.75 -0.20 14.14
C LEU A 119 -8.08 0.57 14.01
N MET A 120 -8.77 0.43 12.88
CA MET A 120 -10.08 1.09 12.68
C MET A 120 -11.14 0.60 13.66
N ILE A 121 -11.21 -0.71 13.89
CA ILE A 121 -12.22 -1.28 14.81
C ILE A 121 -11.89 -0.98 16.25
N LEU A 122 -10.62 -0.99 16.62
CA LEU A 122 -10.17 -0.54 17.93
C LEU A 122 -10.56 0.92 18.18
N TYR A 123 -10.31 1.79 17.21
CA TYR A 123 -10.73 3.19 17.28
C TYR A 123 -12.25 3.33 17.44
N ALA A 124 -13.04 2.66 16.58
CA ALA A 124 -14.50 2.69 16.65
C ALA A 124 -15.02 2.13 17.98
N TYR A 125 -14.41 1.07 18.51
CA TYR A 125 -14.76 0.48 19.80
C TYR A 125 -14.48 1.44 20.95
N VAL A 126 -13.32 2.11 20.96
CA VAL A 126 -12.98 3.12 21.99
C VAL A 126 -13.98 4.28 21.93
N VAL A 127 -14.27 4.82 20.75
CA VAL A 127 -15.22 5.92 20.60
C VAL A 127 -16.63 5.50 21.04
N ALA A 128 -17.09 4.31 20.67
CA ALA A 128 -18.42 3.84 21.02
C ALA A 128 -18.55 3.48 22.53
N THR A 129 -17.50 2.95 23.16
CA THR A 129 -17.48 2.71 24.61
C THR A 129 -17.46 4.01 25.41
N MET A 130 -16.73 5.04 24.96
CA MET A 130 -16.76 6.39 25.56
C MET A 130 -18.14 7.04 25.48
N ASN A 131 -18.92 6.72 24.44
CA ASN A 131 -20.30 7.19 24.27
C ASN A 131 -21.35 6.28 24.96
N GLY A 132 -20.91 5.29 25.74
CA GLY A 132 -21.79 4.44 26.56
C GLY A 132 -22.54 3.34 25.80
N ALA A 133 -22.15 3.02 24.56
CA ALA A 133 -22.80 1.97 23.78
C ALA A 133 -22.40 0.56 24.27
N LYS A 134 -23.39 -0.34 24.40
CA LYS A 134 -23.12 -1.79 24.59
C LYS A 134 -22.68 -2.38 23.25
N LEU A 135 -21.39 -2.68 23.14
CA LEU A 135 -20.80 -3.25 21.93
C LEU A 135 -20.65 -4.77 22.04
N MET A 136 -20.69 -5.42 20.88
CA MET A 136 -20.28 -6.81 20.73
C MET A 136 -18.78 -6.99 21.04
N PRO A 137 -18.30 -8.22 21.26
CA PRO A 137 -16.88 -8.49 21.46
C PRO A 137 -16.05 -7.94 20.30
N LEU A 138 -14.99 -7.19 20.60
CA LEU A 138 -14.11 -6.55 19.62
C LEU A 138 -13.57 -7.54 18.57
N ILE A 139 -13.26 -8.76 19.00
CA ILE A 139 -12.79 -9.84 18.13
C ILE A 139 -13.85 -10.22 17.08
N THR A 140 -15.13 -10.31 17.45
CA THR A 140 -16.20 -10.67 16.52
C THR A 140 -16.41 -9.57 15.47
N MET A 141 -16.38 -8.30 15.88
CA MET A 141 -16.43 -7.18 14.95
C MET A 141 -15.21 -7.19 14.02
N TYR A 142 -14.01 -7.42 14.58
CA TYR A 142 -12.77 -7.52 13.81
C TYR A 142 -12.81 -8.61 12.74
N LEU A 143 -13.14 -9.85 13.11
CA LEU A 143 -13.18 -10.95 12.15
C LEU A 143 -14.25 -10.73 11.07
N SER A 144 -15.45 -10.27 11.44
CA SER A 144 -16.52 -10.05 10.46
C SER A 144 -16.13 -8.98 9.44
N SER A 145 -15.55 -7.86 9.88
CA SER A 145 -15.10 -6.80 8.99
C SER A 145 -13.88 -7.20 8.18
N LEU A 146 -12.94 -7.95 8.77
CA LEU A 146 -11.76 -8.45 8.07
C LEU A 146 -12.19 -9.36 6.91
N LEU A 147 -13.12 -10.27 7.16
CA LEU A 147 -13.60 -11.23 6.15
C LEU A 147 -14.31 -10.51 5.00
N SER A 148 -15.03 -9.41 5.26
CA SER A 148 -15.66 -8.61 4.21
C SER A 148 -14.66 -7.73 3.45
N CYS A 149 -13.68 -7.14 4.15
CA CYS A 149 -12.74 -6.18 3.54
C CYS A 149 -11.61 -6.86 2.79
N PHE A 150 -11.18 -8.06 3.20
CA PHE A 150 -10.08 -8.80 2.57
C PHE A 150 -10.31 -9.07 1.06
N PRO A 151 -11.39 -9.73 0.62
CA PRO A 151 -11.61 -9.97 -0.81
C PRO A 151 -11.80 -8.68 -1.61
N VAL A 152 -12.47 -7.68 -1.03
CA VAL A 152 -12.70 -6.38 -1.70
C VAL A 152 -11.38 -5.62 -1.87
N GLY A 153 -10.56 -5.58 -0.82
CA GLY A 153 -9.23 -4.96 -0.81
C GLY A 153 -8.30 -5.64 -1.81
N PHE A 154 -8.23 -6.97 -1.79
CA PHE A 154 -7.45 -7.75 -2.74
C PHE A 154 -7.81 -7.43 -4.20
N ILE A 155 -9.10 -7.47 -4.55
CA ILE A 155 -9.56 -7.19 -5.92
C ILE A 155 -9.20 -5.76 -6.34
N LEU A 156 -9.39 -4.78 -5.45
CA LEU A 156 -9.02 -3.41 -5.73
C LEU A 156 -7.52 -3.23 -5.93
N ILE A 157 -6.69 -3.79 -5.05
CA ILE A 157 -5.23 -3.73 -5.15
C ILE A 157 -4.77 -4.36 -6.45
N PHE A 158 -5.29 -5.55 -6.78
CA PHE A 158 -4.92 -6.27 -8.00
C PHE A 158 -5.25 -5.49 -9.28
N LEU A 159 -6.39 -4.79 -9.30
CA LEU A 159 -6.85 -4.00 -10.45
C LEU A 159 -6.16 -2.63 -10.54
N LEU A 160 -5.91 -1.97 -9.39
CA LEU A 160 -5.32 -0.64 -9.33
C LEU A 160 -3.79 -0.65 -9.45
N MET A 161 -3.10 -1.67 -8.93
CA MET A 161 -1.65 -1.80 -9.00
C MET A 161 -1.07 -1.64 -10.43
N PRO A 162 -1.58 -2.30 -11.49
CA PRO A 162 -1.08 -2.08 -12.85
C PRO A 162 -1.36 -0.67 -13.38
N LEU A 163 -2.50 -0.08 -13.01
CA LEU A 163 -2.89 1.25 -13.44
C LEU A 163 -1.92 2.30 -12.87
N PHE A 164 -1.62 2.22 -11.58
CA PHE A 164 -0.66 3.11 -10.92
C PHE A 164 0.77 2.90 -11.38
N ARG A 165 1.19 1.65 -11.60
CA ARG A 165 2.52 1.35 -12.15
C ARG A 165 2.70 2.01 -13.51
N LYS A 166 1.72 1.88 -14.42
CA LYS A 166 1.74 2.54 -15.73
C LYS A 166 1.75 4.06 -15.62
N PHE A 167 0.89 4.63 -14.78
CA PHE A 167 0.76 6.07 -14.60
C PHE A 167 2.06 6.72 -14.07
N ILE A 168 2.75 6.06 -13.15
CA ILE A 168 3.98 6.60 -12.57
C ILE A 168 5.16 6.43 -13.52
N LEU A 169 5.26 5.30 -14.22
CA LEU A 169 6.29 5.10 -15.24
C LEU A 169 6.13 6.08 -16.40
N SER A 170 4.91 6.47 -16.77
CA SER A 170 4.68 7.50 -17.80
C SER A 170 4.99 8.94 -17.35
N HIS A 171 5.24 9.17 -16.06
CA HIS A 171 5.55 10.49 -15.49
C HIS A 171 6.94 10.55 -14.85
N THR A 172 7.72 9.49 -15.02
CA THR A 172 9.12 9.44 -14.60
C THR A 172 9.93 9.14 -15.87
N ASP A 173 10.89 9.99 -16.25
CA ASP A 173 11.81 9.84 -17.43
C ASP A 173 12.74 8.61 -17.33
N ILE A 174 12.23 7.46 -16.87
CA ILE A 174 12.89 6.14 -16.90
C ILE A 174 12.22 5.28 -18.01
N GLY A 175 11.36 5.92 -18.81
CA GLY A 175 10.64 5.33 -19.93
C GLY A 175 11.27 5.64 -21.28
N GLU A 176 12.61 5.59 -21.39
CA GLU A 176 13.38 5.20 -22.58
C GLU A 176 14.68 4.51 -22.15
#